data_AF-A0A7C9DTI9-F1
#
_entry.id   AF-A0A7C9DTI9-F1
#
_cell.length_a   1.000
_cell.length_b   1.000
_cell.length_c   1.000
_cell.angle_alpha   90.00
_cell.angle_beta   90.00
_cell.angle_gamma   90.00
#
_symmetry.space_group_name_H-M   'P 1'
#
loop_
_entity.id
_entity.type
_entity.pdbx_description
1 polymer ?
#
loop_
_entity_poly.entity_id
_entity_poly.type
_entity_poly.pdbx_seq_one_letter_code
_entity_poly.pdbx_strand_id
1 'polypeptide(L)'
;STNIENAAVNDVELSEMEEEKEALDAKQEEDDDALLRMLGIDVDAEANREVHDTRTWVRWSEEESSRDCMQWMPVRAKSDASHSNEGIEDEDERLSRVILFEDVADYLFSLSSAEARLSLVLQFIDFFGGQLPQSSCTNSSSWTEKILSLETLPEPILKHLRVNDAFTKVESGSSIHILELLLHCPDSTARMEIMKFLRNATLLCLRVFPRNYKIEEAILIAEEQSCTRNKLSQDATMPSQALAKRLLKSDRQDVLLCGVYARREAAFGNIHHARKVFDMALSSVNGLPLDTQLTAAPLLTLWYSEMELADVSSYESESTFRALHILSCLGSGVSYTQYNGRPPSTQLLRAHQGFKDRINKLRLSWQKNVIDDSSIALICSAALFEELTSGWVAGVKVLSDALSMVLPERKSRSYQLELLYNYHVRMLQRHHQEAKLSKLLQSVTAGLQIYPCNPELFSSLVELSHLYTVPHNLRRILDEVSKKKPSAIVWLFALSFELSRGGSPHRIHGLFERALANDLLHSSVVLWRCYIAYEIDAGNLSGARRIFFRAIHACPWSKLLWLDGFQKLSAVLSAKELMDLQEVMRDKELNLRTDIYEILLQDEFKQN
;
A
#
# COMPACT_ATOMS: atom_id res chain seq x y z
N SER A 1 -81.93 -18.60 20.14
CA SER A 1 -81.44 -19.93 19.73
C SER A 1 -81.59 -20.06 18.24
N THR A 2 -80.49 -19.84 17.51
CA THR A 2 -80.15 -20.29 16.14
C THR A 2 -78.96 -19.43 15.70
N ASN A 3 -77.90 -20.08 15.20
CA ASN A 3 -76.62 -19.55 14.67
C ASN A 3 -75.37 -19.94 15.47
N ILE A 4 -75.28 -21.22 15.88
CA ILE A 4 -73.99 -21.84 16.23
C ILE A 4 -73.70 -23.07 15.34
N GLU A 5 -74.67 -23.60 14.59
CA GLU A 5 -74.48 -24.81 13.76
C GLU A 5 -73.89 -24.58 12.36
N ASN A 6 -73.78 -23.34 11.86
CA ASN A 6 -73.27 -23.07 10.50
C ASN A 6 -71.81 -22.60 10.43
N ALA A 7 -71.14 -22.36 11.57
CA ALA A 7 -69.72 -21.97 11.58
C ALA A 7 -68.78 -23.19 11.67
N ALA A 8 -69.22 -24.27 12.31
CA ALA A 8 -68.40 -25.48 12.48
C ALA A 8 -68.36 -26.38 11.23
N VAL A 9 -69.29 -26.22 10.28
CA VAL A 9 -69.34 -27.04 9.05
C VAL A 9 -68.40 -26.48 7.98
N ASN A 10 -68.23 -25.15 7.92
CA ASN A 10 -67.33 -24.53 6.93
C ASN A 10 -65.84 -24.68 7.28
N ASP A 11 -65.47 -24.74 8.57
CA ASP A 11 -64.07 -24.93 8.96
C ASP A 11 -63.59 -26.37 8.70
N VAL A 12 -64.49 -27.37 8.77
CA VAL A 12 -64.15 -28.77 8.48
C VAL A 12 -64.00 -29.00 6.97
N GLU A 13 -64.85 -28.38 6.14
CA GLU A 13 -64.71 -28.45 4.67
C GLU A 13 -63.45 -27.71 4.16
N LEU A 14 -63.01 -26.65 4.84
CA LEU A 14 -61.76 -25.94 4.51
C LEU A 14 -60.52 -26.75 4.90
N SER A 15 -60.53 -27.44 6.06
CA SER A 15 -59.41 -28.30 6.46
C SER A 15 -59.29 -29.55 5.59
N GLU A 16 -60.40 -30.15 5.17
CA GLU A 16 -60.38 -31.31 4.27
C GLU A 16 -59.85 -30.93 2.87
N MET A 17 -60.15 -29.73 2.38
CA MET A 17 -59.59 -29.24 1.11
C MET A 17 -58.11 -28.84 1.19
N GLU A 18 -57.61 -28.40 2.35
CA GLU A 18 -56.17 -28.17 2.56
C GLU A 18 -55.40 -29.49 2.66
N GLU A 19 -55.93 -30.48 3.39
CA GLU A 19 -55.33 -31.83 3.46
C GLU A 19 -55.32 -32.55 2.10
N GLU A 20 -56.37 -32.42 1.28
CA GLU A 20 -56.38 -32.96 -0.08
C GLU A 20 -55.37 -32.27 -0.99
N LYS A 21 -55.13 -30.97 -0.78
CA LYS A 21 -54.17 -30.19 -1.57
C LYS A 21 -52.73 -30.50 -1.17
N GLU A 22 -52.44 -30.63 0.12
CA GLU A 22 -51.15 -31.12 0.62
C GLU A 22 -50.87 -32.56 0.18
N ALA A 23 -51.90 -33.42 0.14
CA ALA A 23 -51.76 -34.78 -0.37
C ALA A 23 -51.58 -34.86 -1.91
N LEU A 24 -52.06 -33.86 -2.65
CA LEU A 24 -51.82 -33.70 -4.09
C LEU A 24 -50.41 -33.15 -4.36
N ASP A 25 -49.97 -32.16 -3.59
CA ASP A 25 -48.63 -31.58 -3.70
C ASP A 25 -47.55 -32.60 -3.29
N ALA A 26 -47.77 -33.38 -2.22
CA ALA A 26 -46.85 -34.46 -1.82
C ALA A 26 -46.75 -35.60 -2.85
N LYS A 27 -47.85 -35.91 -3.56
CA LYS A 27 -47.80 -36.88 -4.67
C LYS A 27 -47.09 -36.34 -5.90
N GLN A 28 -47.19 -35.03 -6.14
CA GLN A 28 -46.48 -34.36 -7.22
C GLN A 28 -44.97 -34.35 -6.95
N GLU A 29 -44.55 -34.11 -5.71
CA GLU A 29 -43.16 -34.21 -5.26
C GLU A 29 -42.60 -35.64 -5.37
N GLU A 30 -43.37 -36.68 -4.99
CA GLU A 30 -42.96 -38.08 -5.16
C GLU A 30 -42.82 -38.49 -6.64
N ASP A 31 -43.66 -37.97 -7.53
CA ASP A 31 -43.58 -38.21 -8.98
C ASP A 31 -42.39 -37.46 -9.61
N ASP A 32 -42.06 -36.25 -9.12
CA ASP A 32 -40.89 -35.49 -9.55
C ASP A 32 -39.58 -36.14 -9.07
N ASP A 33 -39.55 -36.65 -7.83
CA ASP A 33 -38.45 -37.46 -7.30
C ASP A 33 -38.25 -38.76 -8.08
N ALA A 34 -39.35 -39.41 -8.50
CA ALA A 34 -39.29 -40.61 -9.34
C ALA A 34 -38.75 -40.30 -10.75
N LEU A 35 -39.09 -39.13 -11.31
CA LEU A 35 -38.56 -38.64 -12.59
C LEU A 35 -37.07 -38.30 -12.51
N LEU A 36 -36.62 -37.69 -11.42
CA LEU A 36 -35.20 -37.39 -11.15
C LEU A 36 -34.38 -38.68 -11.01
N ARG A 37 -34.89 -39.69 -10.31
CA ARG A 37 -34.25 -41.02 -10.22
C ARG A 37 -34.17 -41.73 -11.58
N MET A 38 -35.16 -41.59 -12.45
CA MET A 38 -35.11 -42.13 -13.81
C MET A 38 -34.07 -41.42 -14.71
N LEU A 39 -33.74 -40.17 -14.41
CA LEU A 39 -32.68 -39.40 -15.07
C LEU A 39 -31.28 -39.67 -14.50
N GLY A 40 -31.17 -40.54 -13.49
CA GLY A 40 -29.91 -40.90 -12.83
C GLY A 40 -29.45 -39.92 -11.75
N ILE A 41 -30.34 -39.05 -11.27
CA ILE A 41 -30.09 -38.10 -10.19
C ILE A 41 -30.72 -38.69 -8.92
N ASP A 42 -29.89 -39.08 -7.96
CA ASP A 42 -30.34 -39.65 -6.69
C ASP A 42 -30.52 -38.53 -5.66
N VAL A 43 -31.77 -38.19 -5.35
CA VAL A 43 -32.16 -37.08 -4.45
C VAL A 43 -31.67 -37.32 -3.01
N ASP A 44 -31.46 -38.58 -2.61
CA ASP A 44 -30.89 -38.96 -1.32
C ASP A 44 -29.34 -38.84 -1.26
N ALA A 45 -28.68 -38.63 -2.42
CA ALA A 45 -27.24 -38.36 -2.47
C ALA A 45 -26.91 -36.87 -2.23
N GLU A 46 -27.90 -35.97 -2.34
CA GLU A 46 -27.76 -34.53 -2.12
C GLU A 46 -27.30 -34.20 -0.68
N ALA A 47 -27.77 -34.98 0.31
CA ALA A 47 -27.48 -34.75 1.72
C ALA A 47 -26.16 -35.37 2.22
N ASN A 48 -25.48 -36.22 1.43
CA ASN A 48 -24.33 -37.02 1.88
C ASN A 48 -23.10 -36.97 0.97
N ARG A 49 -22.98 -36.00 0.05
CA ARG A 49 -21.68 -35.70 -0.58
C ARG A 49 -20.83 -34.86 0.37
N GLU A 50 -20.43 -35.43 1.52
CA GLU A 50 -19.33 -34.85 2.31
C GLU A 50 -18.11 -34.70 1.38
N VAL A 51 -17.69 -33.47 1.11
CA VAL A 51 -16.52 -33.22 0.24
C VAL A 51 -15.27 -33.72 0.95
N HIS A 52 -14.86 -34.94 0.62
CA HIS A 52 -13.71 -35.60 1.23
C HIS A 52 -12.37 -35.23 0.59
N ASP A 53 -12.36 -34.59 -0.59
CA ASP A 53 -11.13 -34.19 -1.27
C ASP A 53 -10.69 -32.78 -0.86
N THR A 54 -9.47 -32.68 -0.32
CA THR A 54 -8.86 -31.39 0.03
C THR A 54 -8.56 -30.53 -1.20
N ARG A 55 -8.42 -31.13 -2.40
CA ARG A 55 -8.18 -30.40 -3.65
C ARG A 55 -9.40 -29.59 -4.09
N THR A 56 -10.61 -30.10 -3.88
CA THR A 56 -11.86 -29.38 -4.15
C THR A 56 -11.93 -28.11 -3.31
N TRP A 57 -11.56 -28.21 -2.02
CA TRP A 57 -11.49 -27.05 -1.12
C TRP A 57 -10.44 -26.02 -1.51
N VAL A 58 -9.28 -26.45 -2.02
CA VAL A 58 -8.28 -25.53 -2.59
C VAL A 58 -8.87 -24.77 -3.76
N ARG A 59 -9.52 -25.47 -4.70
CA ARG A 59 -10.16 -24.83 -5.87
C ARG A 59 -11.30 -23.90 -5.50
N TRP A 60 -12.13 -24.29 -4.53
CA TRP A 60 -13.15 -23.41 -3.96
C TRP A 60 -12.52 -22.13 -3.43
N SER A 61 -11.42 -22.23 -2.67
CA SER A 61 -10.75 -21.05 -2.12
C SER A 61 -10.09 -20.15 -3.18
N GLU A 62 -9.62 -20.73 -4.29
CA GLU A 62 -9.09 -20.00 -5.44
C GLU A 62 -10.21 -19.25 -6.18
N GLU A 63 -11.34 -19.92 -6.42
CA GLU A 63 -12.53 -19.31 -7.03
C GLU A 63 -13.12 -18.20 -6.13
N GLU A 64 -13.24 -18.45 -4.83
CA GLU A 64 -13.70 -17.46 -3.85
C GLU A 64 -12.77 -16.23 -3.82
N SER A 65 -11.45 -16.45 -3.86
CA SER A 65 -10.46 -15.36 -3.96
C SER A 65 -10.68 -14.55 -5.24
N SER A 66 -10.95 -15.23 -6.37
CA SER A 66 -11.16 -14.58 -7.66
C SER A 66 -12.47 -13.81 -7.72
N ARG A 67 -13.57 -14.36 -7.18
CA ARG A 67 -14.85 -13.66 -7.08
C ARG A 67 -14.77 -12.46 -6.15
N ASP A 68 -14.12 -12.58 -5.00
CA ASP A 68 -13.87 -11.45 -4.09
C ASP A 68 -13.11 -10.32 -4.80
N CYS A 69 -12.12 -10.69 -5.61
CA CYS A 69 -11.31 -9.80 -6.43
C CYS A 69 -12.07 -9.10 -7.57
N MET A 70 -12.99 -9.80 -8.24
CA MET A 70 -13.75 -9.26 -9.37
C MET A 70 -15.01 -8.49 -8.92
N GLN A 71 -15.69 -8.98 -7.89
CA GLN A 71 -16.99 -8.51 -7.43
C GLN A 71 -16.88 -7.62 -6.18
N TRP A 72 -15.81 -6.81 -6.10
CA TRP A 72 -15.56 -5.91 -4.98
C TRP A 72 -16.42 -4.62 -5.02
N MET A 73 -17.02 -4.29 -6.18
CA MET A 73 -17.88 -3.11 -6.34
C MET A 73 -19.36 -3.43 -6.09
N PRO A 74 -20.14 -2.49 -5.52
CA PRO A 74 -21.59 -2.62 -5.43
C PRO A 74 -22.26 -2.70 -6.80
N VAL A 75 -23.38 -3.42 -6.87
CA VAL A 75 -24.16 -3.56 -8.11
C VAL A 75 -24.76 -2.20 -8.50
N ARG A 76 -24.65 -1.83 -9.78
CA ARG A 76 -25.29 -0.63 -10.33
C ARG A 76 -26.58 -1.02 -11.03
N ALA A 77 -27.67 -0.32 -10.71
CA ALA A 77 -29.01 -0.67 -11.16
C ALA A 77 -29.28 -0.65 -12.69
N LYS A 78 -28.32 -0.30 -13.57
CA LYS A 78 -28.55 -0.29 -15.05
C LYS A 78 -27.27 -0.52 -15.89
N SER A 79 -27.14 -1.72 -16.48
CA SER A 79 -26.83 -1.94 -17.91
C SER A 79 -27.01 -3.37 -18.42
N ASP A 80 -27.17 -4.39 -17.57
CA ASP A 80 -27.16 -5.79 -18.02
C ASP A 80 -28.52 -6.49 -17.90
N ALA A 81 -29.62 -5.73 -17.98
CA ALA A 81 -30.98 -6.28 -18.14
C ALA A 81 -31.24 -6.82 -19.57
N SER A 82 -30.20 -7.15 -20.32
CA SER A 82 -30.30 -7.89 -21.56
C SER A 82 -29.26 -9.00 -21.55
N HIS A 83 -29.77 -10.22 -21.29
CA HIS A 83 -29.13 -11.54 -21.44
C HIS A 83 -28.49 -12.16 -20.20
N SER A 84 -29.32 -12.70 -19.30
CA SER A 84 -29.36 -14.14 -19.02
C SER A 84 -30.60 -14.47 -18.17
N ASN A 85 -31.45 -15.35 -18.67
CA ASN A 85 -32.42 -16.09 -17.85
C ASN A 85 -31.63 -17.24 -17.21
N GLU A 86 -30.97 -17.00 -16.09
CA GLU A 86 -30.38 -18.06 -15.27
C GLU A 86 -30.78 -17.81 -13.81
N GLY A 87 -31.40 -18.82 -13.19
CA GLY A 87 -31.43 -19.08 -11.75
C GLY A 87 -32.16 -18.10 -10.82
N ILE A 88 -33.10 -18.61 -10.04
CA ILE A 88 -33.67 -17.90 -8.87
C ILE A 88 -32.60 -17.73 -7.75
N GLU A 89 -31.53 -18.51 -7.77
CA GLU A 89 -30.37 -18.42 -6.85
C GLU A 89 -29.49 -17.18 -7.09
N ASP A 90 -29.56 -16.60 -8.29
CA ASP A 90 -28.77 -15.42 -8.71
C ASP A 90 -29.29 -14.11 -8.07
N GLU A 91 -30.48 -14.13 -7.47
CA GLU A 91 -31.08 -12.96 -6.82
C GLU A 91 -30.43 -12.66 -5.46
N ASP A 92 -30.18 -13.68 -4.63
CA ASP A 92 -29.60 -13.50 -3.28
C ASP A 92 -28.14 -13.01 -3.32
N GLU A 93 -27.33 -13.53 -4.26
CA GLU A 93 -25.96 -13.04 -4.48
C GLU A 93 -25.93 -11.58 -5.01
N ARG A 94 -26.93 -11.20 -5.80
CA ARG A 94 -27.07 -9.82 -6.27
C ARG A 94 -27.52 -8.89 -5.15
N LEU A 95 -28.41 -9.34 -4.27
CA LEU A 95 -28.90 -8.58 -3.12
C LEU A 95 -27.80 -8.28 -2.10
N SER A 96 -26.86 -9.20 -1.86
CA SER A 96 -25.71 -8.99 -0.97
C SER A 96 -24.78 -7.83 -1.38
N ARG A 97 -24.83 -7.42 -2.66
CA ARG A 97 -24.03 -6.33 -3.24
C ARG A 97 -24.84 -5.07 -3.53
N VAL A 98 -26.12 -5.05 -3.17
CA VAL A 98 -26.97 -3.86 -3.20
C VAL A 98 -26.71 -3.08 -1.91
N ILE A 99 -26.28 -1.82 -2.06
CA ILE A 99 -26.13 -0.90 -0.93
C ILE A 99 -27.29 0.08 -0.99
N LEU A 100 -28.14 0.06 0.04
CA LEU A 100 -29.24 0.99 0.22
C LEU A 100 -28.74 2.26 0.91
N PHE A 101 -29.51 3.35 0.75
CA PHE A 101 -29.20 4.59 1.45
C PHE A 101 -29.25 4.41 2.96
N GLU A 102 -30.19 3.58 3.46
CA GLU A 102 -30.36 3.28 4.88
C GLU A 102 -29.09 2.65 5.49
N ASP A 103 -28.38 1.81 4.73
CA ASP A 103 -27.13 1.15 5.18
C ASP A 103 -25.99 2.16 5.42
N VAL A 104 -26.00 3.29 4.70
CA VAL A 104 -24.92 4.27 4.72
C VAL A 104 -25.31 5.56 5.45
N ALA A 105 -26.61 5.80 5.65
CA ALA A 105 -27.16 7.07 6.15
C ALA A 105 -26.49 7.54 7.46
N ASP A 106 -26.30 6.62 8.40
CA ASP A 106 -25.70 6.91 9.71
C ASP A 106 -24.20 7.25 9.63
N TYR A 107 -23.54 6.89 8.53
CA TYR A 107 -22.12 7.16 8.28
C TYR A 107 -21.88 8.41 7.44
N LEU A 108 -22.93 9.07 6.93
CA LEU A 108 -22.80 10.28 6.12
C LEU A 108 -22.64 11.51 7.01
N PHE A 109 -21.48 12.17 6.91
CA PHE A 109 -21.22 13.45 7.57
C PHE A 109 -20.69 14.50 6.59
N SER A 110 -20.90 15.78 6.91
CA SER A 110 -20.44 16.89 6.09
C SER A 110 -19.10 17.46 6.59
N LEU A 111 -18.20 17.74 5.66
CA LEU A 111 -16.90 18.36 5.96
C LEU A 111 -16.87 19.81 5.48
N SER A 112 -16.73 20.75 6.42
CA SER A 112 -16.68 22.19 6.13
C SER A 112 -15.28 22.67 5.73
N SER A 113 -14.22 22.13 6.34
CA SER A 113 -12.83 22.54 6.05
C SER A 113 -12.29 21.97 4.74
N ALA A 114 -11.61 22.80 3.95
CA ALA A 114 -10.92 22.37 2.73
C ALA A 114 -9.76 21.41 3.02
N GLU A 115 -9.04 21.61 4.14
CA GLU A 115 -7.95 20.73 4.58
C GLU A 115 -8.46 19.35 4.97
N ALA A 116 -9.59 19.28 5.69
CA ALA A 116 -10.21 18.02 6.08
C ALA A 116 -10.69 17.24 4.85
N ARG A 117 -11.30 17.94 3.89
CA ARG A 117 -11.71 17.34 2.61
C ARG A 117 -10.51 16.82 1.81
N LEU A 118 -9.41 17.56 1.76
CA LEU A 118 -8.18 17.11 1.10
C LEU A 118 -7.56 15.90 1.82
N SER A 119 -7.51 15.92 3.15
CA SER A 119 -7.01 14.80 3.96
C SER A 119 -7.82 13.53 3.71
N LEU A 120 -9.15 13.64 3.62
CA LEU A 120 -10.02 12.51 3.30
C LEU A 120 -9.71 11.94 1.92
N VAL A 121 -9.51 12.79 0.90
CA VAL A 121 -9.13 12.35 -0.45
C VAL A 121 -7.78 11.64 -0.45
N LEU A 122 -6.78 12.16 0.27
CA LEU A 122 -5.47 11.51 0.37
C LEU A 122 -5.54 10.16 1.10
N GLN A 123 -6.32 10.07 2.18
CA GLN A 123 -6.56 8.80 2.89
C GLN A 123 -7.34 7.80 2.03
N PHE A 124 -8.33 8.25 1.25
CA PHE A 124 -9.03 7.43 0.27
C PHE A 124 -8.06 6.85 -0.77
N ILE A 125 -7.16 7.68 -1.30
CA ILE A 125 -6.16 7.21 -2.26
C ILE A 125 -5.25 6.14 -1.65
N ASP A 126 -4.79 6.40 -0.43
CA ASP A 126 -3.91 5.51 0.32
C ASP A 126 -4.58 4.18 0.70
N PHE A 127 -5.88 4.22 1.04
CA PHE A 127 -6.70 3.05 1.38
C PHE A 127 -6.79 2.06 0.21
N PHE A 128 -7.00 2.54 -1.02
CA PHE A 128 -7.00 1.70 -2.22
C PHE A 128 -5.58 1.32 -2.71
N GLY A 129 -4.55 1.56 -1.89
CA GLY A 129 -3.17 1.20 -2.20
C GLY A 129 -2.49 2.12 -3.22
N GLY A 130 -3.05 3.31 -3.46
CA GLY A 130 -2.42 4.34 -4.27
C GLY A 130 -1.11 4.82 -3.63
N GLN A 131 -0.02 4.80 -4.38
CA GLN A 131 1.26 5.31 -3.86
C GLN A 131 1.23 6.84 -3.84
N LEU A 132 1.10 7.41 -2.65
CA LEU A 132 1.27 8.84 -2.42
C LEU A 132 2.69 9.14 -1.93
N PRO A 133 3.27 10.31 -2.27
CA PRO A 133 4.35 10.85 -1.47
C PRO A 133 3.89 10.96 -0.01
N GLN A 134 4.80 10.75 0.95
CA GLN A 134 4.49 10.70 2.38
C GLN A 134 3.60 11.89 2.79
N SER A 135 2.31 11.62 3.01
CA SER A 135 1.28 12.63 3.26
C SER A 135 0.89 12.72 4.74
N SER A 136 1.44 11.83 5.56
CA SER A 136 1.18 11.73 6.99
C SER A 136 2.46 11.36 7.72
N CYS A 137 2.61 11.88 8.94
CA CYS A 137 3.74 11.53 9.80
C CYS A 137 3.56 10.08 10.27
N THR A 138 4.64 9.32 10.38
CA THR A 138 4.61 7.92 10.85
C THR A 138 4.18 7.79 12.32
N ASN A 139 4.21 8.88 13.08
CA ASN A 139 3.68 8.94 14.45
C ASN A 139 2.18 9.23 14.51
N SER A 140 1.52 9.48 13.38
CA SER A 140 0.07 9.73 13.36
C SER A 140 -0.70 8.47 13.74
N SER A 141 -1.88 8.65 14.35
CA SER A 141 -2.80 7.55 14.62
C SER A 141 -3.23 6.86 13.33
N SER A 142 -3.52 7.63 12.27
CA SER A 142 -3.88 7.11 10.95
C SER A 142 -2.82 6.18 10.38
N TRP A 143 -1.53 6.49 10.56
CA TRP A 143 -0.46 5.57 10.15
C TRP A 143 -0.46 4.29 10.98
N THR A 144 -0.65 4.39 12.29
CA THR A 144 -0.65 3.23 13.18
C THR A 144 -1.83 2.31 12.88
N GLU A 145 -3.03 2.85 12.77
CA GLU A 145 -4.25 2.12 12.40
C GLU A 145 -4.12 1.47 11.04
N LYS A 146 -3.62 2.22 10.03
CA LYS A 146 -3.35 1.67 8.70
C LYS A 146 -2.45 0.45 8.77
N ILE A 147 -1.31 0.55 9.47
CA ILE A 147 -0.33 -0.53 9.56
C ILE A 147 -0.91 -1.77 10.26
N LEU A 148 -1.78 -1.58 11.26
CA LEU A 148 -2.46 -2.67 11.94
C LEU A 148 -3.53 -3.35 11.07
N SER A 149 -4.23 -2.58 10.23
CA SER A 149 -5.27 -3.08 9.32
C SER A 149 -4.72 -3.70 8.03
N LEU A 150 -3.40 -3.70 7.81
CA LEU A 150 -2.82 -4.31 6.62
C LEU A 150 -2.99 -5.83 6.65
N GLU A 151 -3.50 -6.38 5.55
CA GLU A 151 -3.48 -7.83 5.28
C GLU A 151 -2.30 -8.25 4.38
N THR A 152 -1.83 -7.30 3.56
CA THR A 152 -0.65 -7.41 2.68
C THR A 152 0.27 -6.22 2.89
N LEU A 153 1.58 -6.41 2.66
CA LEU A 153 2.54 -5.33 2.79
C LEU A 153 2.53 -4.41 1.55
N PRO A 154 2.40 -3.09 1.72
CA PRO A 154 2.51 -2.15 0.61
C PRO A 154 3.91 -2.13 -0.02
N GLU A 155 3.96 -1.99 -1.35
CA GLU A 155 5.20 -1.93 -2.14
C GLU A 155 6.28 -0.94 -1.62
N PRO A 156 5.94 0.26 -1.10
CA PRO A 156 6.95 1.14 -0.52
C PRO A 156 7.67 0.55 0.70
N ILE A 157 6.93 -0.10 1.59
CA ILE A 157 7.50 -0.75 2.79
C ILE A 157 8.31 -1.98 2.35
N LEU A 158 7.79 -2.74 1.38
CA LEU A 158 8.51 -3.87 0.78
C LEU A 158 9.83 -3.45 0.13
N LYS A 159 9.86 -2.32 -0.58
CA LYS A 159 11.11 -1.80 -1.16
C LYS A 159 12.17 -1.58 -0.08
N HIS A 160 11.80 -1.00 1.06
CA HIS A 160 12.72 -0.81 2.19
C HIS A 160 13.15 -2.12 2.84
N LEU A 161 12.30 -3.15 2.85
CA LEU A 161 12.67 -4.48 3.33
C LEU A 161 13.61 -5.20 2.35
N ARG A 162 13.34 -5.14 1.04
CA ARG A 162 14.15 -5.78 -0.03
C ARG A 162 15.57 -5.23 -0.13
N VAL A 163 15.80 -3.97 0.25
CA VAL A 163 17.17 -3.42 0.26
C VAL A 163 18.07 -4.19 1.22
N ASN A 164 17.51 -4.79 2.29
CA ASN A 164 18.27 -5.66 3.19
C ASN A 164 18.75 -6.95 2.49
N ASP A 165 17.96 -7.48 1.56
CA ASP A 165 18.20 -8.76 0.88
C ASP A 165 19.24 -8.66 -0.25
N ALA A 166 19.43 -7.46 -0.81
CA ALA A 166 20.45 -7.22 -1.84
C ALA A 166 21.88 -7.44 -1.31
N PHE A 167 22.10 -7.27 0.01
CA PHE A 167 23.41 -7.43 0.64
C PHE A 167 23.76 -8.89 1.00
N THR A 168 22.80 -9.82 0.99
CA THR A 168 22.98 -11.23 1.41
C THR A 168 23.02 -12.21 0.25
N LYS A 169 23.10 -11.73 -1.01
CA LYS A 169 23.11 -12.51 -2.27
C LYS A 169 24.18 -13.61 -2.41
N VAL A 170 24.96 -13.92 -1.37
CA VAL A 170 26.01 -14.93 -1.47
C VAL A 170 25.58 -16.33 -1.06
N GLU A 171 24.70 -16.58 -0.08
CA GLU A 171 24.61 -17.98 0.45
C GLU A 171 23.28 -18.55 0.96
N SER A 172 22.13 -17.88 0.89
CA SER A 172 20.86 -18.52 1.36
C SER A 172 19.61 -18.08 0.61
N GLY A 173 19.10 -18.95 -0.27
CA GLY A 173 17.87 -18.74 -1.05
C GLY A 173 16.55 -18.80 -0.27
N SER A 174 16.56 -18.99 1.06
CA SER A 174 15.35 -19.12 1.88
C SER A 174 14.78 -17.79 2.40
N SER A 175 15.62 -16.80 2.71
CA SER A 175 15.17 -15.50 3.26
C SER A 175 14.31 -14.70 2.28
N ILE A 176 14.59 -14.85 0.98
CA ILE A 176 13.89 -14.18 -0.13
C ILE A 176 12.43 -14.64 -0.20
N HIS A 177 12.15 -15.89 0.18
CA HIS A 177 10.84 -16.49 -0.04
C HIS A 177 9.78 -16.10 0.99
N ILE A 178 10.11 -15.86 2.26
CA ILE A 178 9.07 -15.63 3.29
C ILE A 178 8.36 -14.28 3.09
N LEU A 179 9.11 -13.23 2.76
CA LEU A 179 8.53 -11.92 2.43
C LEU A 179 7.89 -11.93 1.04
N GLU A 180 8.40 -12.74 0.09
CA GLU A 180 7.78 -12.96 -1.22
C GLU A 180 6.52 -13.84 -1.18
N LEU A 181 6.41 -14.75 -0.21
CA LEU A 181 5.23 -15.59 0.06
C LEU A 181 4.05 -14.75 0.59
N LEU A 182 4.34 -13.58 1.17
CA LEU A 182 3.34 -12.55 1.50
C LEU A 182 2.90 -11.75 0.26
N LEU A 183 3.66 -11.79 -0.85
CA LEU A 183 3.40 -11.05 -2.09
C LEU A 183 2.41 -11.75 -3.02
N HIS A 184 1.94 -12.95 -2.70
CA HIS A 184 0.85 -13.57 -3.44
C HIS A 184 -0.46 -12.86 -3.08
N CYS A 185 -0.68 -11.71 -3.70
CA CYS A 185 -2.03 -11.26 -4.01
C CYS A 185 -2.41 -12.08 -5.26
N PRO A 186 -3.40 -12.99 -5.18
CA PRO A 186 -3.67 -13.96 -6.25
C PRO A 186 -3.91 -13.29 -7.62
N ASP A 187 -4.46 -12.07 -7.62
CA ASP A 187 -4.98 -11.48 -8.84
C ASP A 187 -4.39 -10.10 -9.16
N SER A 188 -3.34 -10.12 -10.00
CA SER A 188 -2.84 -8.93 -10.72
C SER A 188 -3.98 -8.20 -11.45
N THR A 189 -5.00 -8.95 -11.90
CA THR A 189 -6.24 -8.46 -12.52
C THR A 189 -7.07 -7.58 -11.58
N ALA A 190 -7.33 -8.03 -10.36
CA ALA A 190 -8.06 -7.27 -9.35
C ALA A 190 -7.39 -5.93 -9.05
N ARG A 191 -6.06 -5.97 -8.86
CA ARG A 191 -5.26 -4.78 -8.63
C ARG A 191 -5.35 -3.80 -9.81
N MET A 192 -5.35 -4.29 -11.05
CA MET A 192 -5.52 -3.43 -12.22
C MET A 192 -6.88 -2.72 -12.22
N GLU A 193 -7.97 -3.42 -11.92
CA GLU A 193 -9.31 -2.81 -11.87
C GLU A 193 -9.46 -1.80 -10.72
N ILE A 194 -8.92 -2.10 -9.54
CA ILE A 194 -8.85 -1.16 -8.42
C ILE A 194 -8.08 0.09 -8.83
N MET A 195 -6.95 -0.04 -9.52
CA MET A 195 -6.15 1.10 -9.98
C MET A 195 -6.85 1.91 -11.07
N LYS A 196 -7.62 1.27 -11.98
CA LYS A 196 -8.49 1.97 -12.95
C LYS A 196 -9.58 2.76 -12.24
N PHE A 197 -10.24 2.17 -11.25
CA PHE A 197 -11.23 2.85 -10.43
C PHE A 197 -10.61 4.04 -9.72
N LEU A 198 -9.47 3.82 -9.05
CA LEU A 198 -8.74 4.84 -8.31
C LEU A 198 -8.37 6.02 -9.21
N ARG A 199 -7.82 5.75 -10.39
CA ARG A 199 -7.53 6.77 -11.41
C ARG A 199 -8.78 7.58 -11.78
N ASN A 200 -9.90 6.90 -12.06
CA ASN A 200 -11.12 7.58 -12.48
C ASN A 200 -11.71 8.43 -11.34
N ALA A 201 -11.72 7.92 -10.12
CA ALA A 201 -12.20 8.64 -8.93
C ALA A 201 -11.33 9.85 -8.61
N THR A 202 -10.00 9.69 -8.63
CA THR A 202 -9.05 10.79 -8.39
C THR A 202 -9.11 11.88 -9.46
N LEU A 203 -9.37 11.52 -10.72
CA LEU A 203 -9.66 12.51 -11.79
C LEU A 203 -10.91 13.35 -11.51
N LEU A 204 -11.92 12.79 -10.83
CA LEU A 204 -13.08 13.56 -10.36
C LEU A 204 -12.68 14.49 -9.20
N CYS A 205 -11.85 14.02 -8.27
CA CYS A 205 -11.33 14.83 -7.17
C CYS A 205 -10.51 16.04 -7.65
N LEU A 206 -9.77 15.93 -8.76
CA LEU A 206 -9.03 17.07 -9.35
C LEU A 206 -9.94 18.22 -9.79
N ARG A 207 -11.22 17.98 -10.10
CA ARG A 207 -12.18 19.06 -10.40
C ARG A 207 -12.48 19.92 -9.16
N VAL A 208 -12.36 19.33 -7.97
CA VAL A 208 -12.58 19.98 -6.68
C VAL A 208 -11.29 20.61 -6.15
N PHE A 209 -10.15 19.94 -6.36
CA PHE A 209 -8.83 20.37 -5.92
C PHE A 209 -7.88 20.56 -7.11
N PRO A 210 -7.97 21.69 -7.84
CA PRO A 210 -7.08 21.95 -8.96
C PRO A 210 -5.64 22.18 -8.49
N ARG A 211 -4.66 21.80 -9.32
CA ARG A 211 -3.20 22.04 -9.14
C ARG A 211 -2.61 21.43 -7.87
N ASN A 212 -3.04 20.22 -7.53
CA ASN A 212 -2.48 19.48 -6.40
C ASN A 212 -1.60 18.33 -6.91
N TYR A 213 -0.30 18.58 -6.90
CA TYR A 213 0.71 17.65 -7.41
C TYR A 213 0.67 16.28 -6.72
N LYS A 214 0.20 16.17 -5.47
CA LYS A 214 0.10 14.87 -4.75
C LYS A 214 -0.99 13.98 -5.35
N ILE A 215 -2.14 14.56 -5.68
CA ILE A 215 -3.25 13.85 -6.33
C ILE A 215 -2.86 13.50 -7.77
N GLU A 216 -2.20 14.42 -8.46
CA GLU A 216 -1.71 14.21 -9.83
C GLU A 216 -0.65 13.10 -9.89
N GLU A 217 0.29 13.06 -8.94
CA GLU A 217 1.27 11.97 -8.82
C GLU A 217 0.58 10.63 -8.60
N ALA A 218 -0.42 10.57 -7.71
CA ALA A 218 -1.21 9.35 -7.50
C ALA A 218 -1.95 8.90 -8.76
N ILE A 219 -2.52 9.82 -9.54
CA ILE A 219 -3.21 9.51 -10.81
C ILE A 219 -2.26 8.85 -11.81
N LEU A 220 -1.06 9.42 -11.98
CA LEU A 220 -0.08 8.88 -12.92
C LEU A 220 0.43 7.51 -12.47
N ILE A 221 0.63 7.32 -11.16
CA ILE A 221 1.04 6.01 -10.62
C ILE A 221 -0.06 4.97 -10.79
N ALA A 222 -1.32 5.33 -10.51
CA ALA A 222 -2.46 4.44 -10.71
C ALA A 222 -2.60 4.03 -12.18
N GLU A 223 -2.41 4.95 -13.13
CA GLU A 223 -2.39 4.64 -14.56
C GLU A 223 -1.28 3.64 -14.90
N GLU A 224 -0.06 3.87 -14.42
CA GLU A 224 1.08 2.97 -14.65
C GLU A 224 0.84 1.56 -14.11
N GLN A 225 0.26 1.45 -12.91
CA GLN A 225 -0.06 0.15 -12.29
C GLN A 225 -1.26 -0.54 -12.95
N SER A 226 -2.18 0.21 -13.55
CA SER A 226 -3.30 -0.36 -14.29
C SER A 226 -2.90 -0.93 -15.67
N CYS A 227 -1.79 -0.45 -16.23
CA CYS A 227 -1.33 -0.81 -17.57
C CYS A 227 -0.24 -1.89 -17.59
N THR A 228 0.08 -2.55 -16.47
CA THR A 228 1.15 -3.57 -16.38
C THR A 228 0.81 -4.91 -17.04
N ARG A 229 0.32 -4.89 -18.27
CA ARG A 229 0.35 -6.03 -19.18
C ARG A 229 1.39 -5.70 -20.27
N ASN A 230 2.59 -6.27 -20.13
CA ASN A 230 3.73 -6.25 -21.06
C ASN A 230 4.84 -5.20 -20.82
N LYS A 231 5.69 -5.42 -19.81
CA LYS A 231 7.02 -4.80 -19.69
C LYS A 231 8.09 -5.44 -20.62
N LEU A 232 7.71 -6.23 -21.62
CA LEU A 232 8.63 -7.02 -22.46
C LEU A 232 8.91 -6.43 -23.86
N SER A 233 8.25 -5.34 -24.26
CA SER A 233 8.55 -4.69 -25.54
C SER A 233 9.47 -3.49 -25.32
N GLN A 234 10.65 -3.52 -25.93
CA GLN A 234 11.71 -2.50 -25.85
C GLN A 234 11.30 -1.12 -26.43
N ASP A 235 10.10 -0.98 -27.01
CA ASP A 235 9.53 0.27 -27.54
C ASP A 235 8.35 0.82 -26.71
N ALA A 236 8.24 0.46 -25.43
CA ALA A 236 7.11 0.87 -24.60
C ALA A 236 7.16 2.38 -24.26
N THR A 237 6.26 3.16 -24.87
CA THR A 237 5.94 4.51 -24.39
C THR A 237 5.38 4.41 -22.97
N MET A 238 5.77 5.34 -22.09
CA MET A 238 5.26 5.38 -20.72
C MET A 238 3.73 5.38 -20.69
N PRO A 239 3.05 4.45 -19.98
CA PRO A 239 1.58 4.38 -19.97
C PRO A 239 0.92 5.67 -19.50
N SER A 240 1.51 6.32 -18.49
CA SER A 240 1.02 7.60 -17.96
C SER A 240 1.30 8.81 -18.86
N GLN A 241 2.03 8.64 -19.96
CA GLN A 241 2.40 9.73 -20.85
C GLN A 241 1.19 10.37 -21.55
N ALA A 242 0.26 9.57 -22.06
CA ALA A 242 -0.93 10.08 -22.74
C ALA A 242 -1.83 10.85 -21.77
N LEU A 243 -1.97 10.34 -20.55
CA LEU A 243 -2.74 10.95 -19.47
C LEU A 243 -2.12 12.28 -19.01
N ALA A 244 -0.81 12.29 -18.72
CA ALA A 244 -0.08 13.49 -18.33
C ALA A 244 -0.17 14.58 -19.42
N LYS A 245 0.03 14.23 -20.69
CA LYS A 245 -0.12 15.17 -21.81
C LYS A 245 -1.55 15.71 -21.93
N ARG A 246 -2.57 14.91 -21.60
CA ARG A 246 -3.97 15.37 -21.58
C ARG A 246 -4.22 16.38 -20.46
N LEU A 247 -3.71 16.11 -19.26
CA LEU A 247 -3.82 17.01 -18.11
C LEU A 247 -3.06 18.34 -18.34
N LEU A 248 -1.88 18.29 -18.93
CA LEU A 248 -1.11 19.49 -19.29
C LEU A 248 -1.75 20.30 -20.43
N LYS A 249 -2.51 19.66 -21.32
CA LYS A 249 -3.31 20.37 -22.33
C LYS A 249 -4.46 21.14 -21.70
N SER A 250 -5.08 20.61 -20.64
CA SER A 250 -6.15 21.31 -19.91
C SER A 250 -5.62 22.44 -19.03
N ASP A 251 -4.49 22.28 -18.35
CA ASP A 251 -3.86 23.34 -17.56
C ASP A 251 -2.37 23.49 -17.90
N ARG A 252 -2.06 24.46 -18.77
CA ARG A 252 -0.68 24.75 -19.19
C ARG A 252 0.15 25.48 -18.13
N GLN A 253 -0.50 26.02 -17.10
CA GLN A 253 0.17 26.76 -16.03
C GLN A 253 0.59 25.86 -14.87
N ASP A 254 0.22 24.58 -14.90
CA ASP A 254 0.63 23.63 -13.87
C ASP A 254 2.05 23.10 -14.12
N VAL A 255 3.01 23.79 -13.52
CA VAL A 255 4.42 23.45 -13.64
C VAL A 255 4.80 22.30 -12.69
N LEU A 256 4.07 22.09 -11.59
CA LEU A 256 4.32 20.97 -10.69
C LEU A 256 3.92 19.64 -11.35
N LEU A 257 2.82 19.62 -12.10
CA LEU A 257 2.44 18.49 -12.94
C LEU A 257 3.53 18.13 -13.96
N CYS A 258 4.15 19.13 -14.61
CA CYS A 258 5.31 18.90 -15.48
C CYS A 258 6.47 18.22 -14.73
N GLY A 259 6.74 18.67 -13.49
CA GLY A 259 7.77 18.08 -12.63
C GLY A 259 7.47 16.63 -12.24
N VAL A 260 6.24 16.34 -11.84
CA VAL A 260 5.80 14.96 -11.51
C VAL A 260 5.91 14.07 -12.73
N TYR A 261 5.42 14.51 -13.89
CA TYR A 261 5.52 13.78 -15.15
C TYR A 261 6.98 13.49 -15.53
N ALA A 262 7.88 14.47 -15.39
CA ALA A 262 9.31 14.27 -15.64
C ALA A 262 9.93 13.24 -14.68
N ARG A 263 9.54 13.22 -13.40
CA ARG A 263 9.97 12.18 -12.43
C ARG A 263 9.52 10.79 -12.83
N ARG A 264 8.29 10.64 -13.34
CA ARG A 264 7.77 9.34 -13.82
C ARG A 264 8.51 8.85 -15.06
N GLU A 265 8.76 9.73 -16.03
CA GLU A 265 9.56 9.42 -17.22
C GLU A 265 11.00 9.02 -16.86
N ALA A 266 11.60 9.71 -15.88
CA ALA A 266 12.93 9.33 -15.37
C ALA A 266 12.92 7.95 -14.68
N ALA A 267 11.89 7.65 -13.87
CA ALA A 267 11.75 6.35 -13.21
C ALA A 267 11.56 5.18 -14.20
N PHE A 268 11.06 5.47 -15.42
CA PHE A 268 10.95 4.50 -16.50
C PHE A 268 12.26 4.33 -17.31
N GLY A 269 13.23 5.22 -17.13
CA GLY A 269 14.52 5.21 -17.84
C GLY A 269 14.66 6.28 -18.93
N ASN A 270 13.64 7.11 -19.18
CA ASN A 270 13.67 8.15 -20.21
C ASN A 270 14.33 9.46 -19.72
N ILE A 271 15.57 9.37 -19.26
CA ILE A 271 16.34 10.46 -18.63
C ILE A 271 16.43 11.70 -19.54
N HIS A 272 16.72 11.55 -20.83
CA HIS A 272 16.84 12.68 -21.76
C HIS A 272 15.53 13.44 -21.99
N HIS A 273 14.40 12.73 -21.99
CA HIS A 273 13.09 13.35 -22.14
C HIS A 273 12.68 14.06 -20.84
N ALA A 274 12.93 13.44 -19.70
CA ALA A 274 12.74 14.07 -18.39
C ALA A 274 13.50 15.40 -18.27
N ARG A 275 14.79 15.43 -18.67
CA ARG A 275 15.61 16.66 -18.72
C ARG A 275 14.93 17.79 -19.51
N LYS A 276 14.45 17.50 -20.72
CA LYS A 276 13.75 18.49 -21.57
C LYS A 276 12.48 19.02 -20.90
N VAL A 277 11.70 18.14 -20.25
CA VAL A 277 10.47 18.53 -19.56
C VAL A 277 10.80 19.41 -18.34
N PHE A 278 11.83 19.08 -17.56
CA PHE A 278 12.30 19.91 -16.45
C PHE A 278 12.82 21.28 -16.91
N ASP A 279 13.60 21.32 -17.99
CA ASP A 279 14.12 22.57 -18.55
C ASP A 279 12.99 23.50 -19.01
N MET A 280 11.97 22.93 -19.67
CA MET A 280 10.77 23.65 -20.06
C MET A 280 9.99 24.15 -18.84
N ALA A 281 9.83 23.31 -17.82
CA ALA A 281 9.13 23.64 -16.58
C ALA A 281 9.83 24.79 -15.82
N LEU A 282 11.13 24.70 -15.58
CA LEU A 282 11.89 25.74 -14.86
C LEU A 282 11.95 27.06 -15.64
N SER A 283 11.94 27.01 -16.98
CA SER A 283 11.87 28.21 -17.81
C SER A 283 10.51 28.91 -17.71
N SER A 284 9.41 28.15 -17.58
CA SER A 284 8.05 28.70 -17.48
C SER A 284 7.70 29.23 -16.08
N VAL A 285 8.43 28.81 -15.04
CA VAL A 285 8.25 29.30 -13.65
C VAL A 285 8.31 30.84 -13.55
N ASN A 286 9.15 31.49 -14.36
CA ASN A 286 9.32 32.95 -14.31
C ASN A 286 8.09 33.73 -14.81
N GLY A 287 7.18 33.08 -15.53
CA GLY A 287 5.95 33.69 -16.05
C GLY A 287 4.73 33.54 -15.14
N LEU A 288 4.88 32.94 -13.95
CA LEU A 288 3.79 32.64 -13.02
C LEU A 288 3.67 33.66 -11.88
N PRO A 289 2.52 33.68 -11.17
CA PRO A 289 2.36 34.47 -9.95
C PRO A 289 3.45 34.17 -8.91
N LEU A 290 3.86 35.19 -8.16
CA LEU A 290 4.98 35.12 -7.22
C LEU A 290 4.78 34.03 -6.15
N ASP A 291 3.56 33.79 -5.67
CA ASP A 291 3.25 32.76 -4.67
C ASP A 291 3.43 31.34 -5.22
N THR A 292 3.00 31.11 -6.47
CA THR A 292 3.21 29.85 -7.19
C THR A 292 4.69 29.64 -7.51
N GLN A 293 5.41 30.71 -7.86
CA GLN A 293 6.84 30.67 -8.11
C GLN A 293 7.63 30.28 -6.86
N LEU A 294 7.32 30.89 -5.71
CA LEU A 294 7.97 30.59 -4.42
C LEU A 294 7.72 29.15 -3.97
N THR A 295 6.58 28.56 -4.34
CA THR A 295 6.23 27.19 -3.98
C THR A 295 6.82 26.17 -4.95
N ALA A 296 6.68 26.40 -6.25
CA ALA A 296 7.04 25.44 -7.30
C ALA A 296 8.55 25.41 -7.58
N ALA A 297 9.26 26.54 -7.53
CA ALA A 297 10.67 26.58 -7.88
C ALA A 297 11.56 25.70 -6.99
N PRO A 298 11.44 25.72 -5.63
CA PRO A 298 12.25 24.85 -4.78
C PRO A 298 11.96 23.36 -4.98
N LEU A 299 10.70 22.99 -5.21
CA LEU A 299 10.28 21.60 -5.43
C LEU A 299 10.84 21.06 -6.76
N LEU A 300 10.67 21.80 -7.86
CA LEU A 300 11.14 21.39 -9.18
C LEU A 300 12.67 21.29 -9.25
N THR A 301 13.37 22.24 -8.65
CA THR A 301 14.83 22.24 -8.60
C THR A 301 15.37 21.08 -7.78
N LEU A 302 14.74 20.77 -6.64
CA LEU A 302 15.09 19.59 -5.85
C LEU A 302 14.87 18.32 -6.69
N TRP A 303 13.69 18.12 -7.26
CA TRP A 303 13.36 16.93 -8.03
C TRP A 303 14.28 16.72 -9.24
N TYR A 304 14.63 17.79 -9.95
CA TYR A 304 15.56 17.70 -11.07
C TYR A 304 16.98 17.36 -10.60
N SER A 305 17.45 17.99 -9.51
CA SER A 305 18.76 17.69 -8.95
C SER A 305 18.88 16.27 -8.39
N GLU A 306 17.83 15.75 -7.76
CA GLU A 306 17.78 14.37 -7.26
C GLU A 306 17.75 13.36 -8.41
N MET A 307 17.03 13.68 -9.49
CA MET A 307 16.96 12.84 -10.68
C MET A 307 18.32 12.71 -11.37
N GLU A 308 19.08 13.79 -11.49
CA GLU A 308 20.44 13.74 -12.06
C GLU A 308 21.44 12.98 -11.18
N LEU A 309 21.20 12.90 -9.86
CA LEU A 309 22.09 12.25 -8.90
C LEU A 309 21.64 10.83 -8.50
N ALA A 310 20.48 10.37 -8.99
CA ALA A 310 19.95 9.04 -8.68
C ALA A 310 20.77 7.91 -9.33
N ASP A 311 21.48 8.18 -10.42
CA ASP A 311 22.33 7.22 -11.12
C ASP A 311 23.78 7.34 -10.61
N VAL A 312 24.04 6.74 -9.45
CA VAL A 312 25.35 6.77 -8.77
C VAL A 312 26.39 5.86 -9.47
N SER A 313 25.94 5.06 -10.44
CA SER A 313 26.80 4.10 -11.14
C SER A 313 27.82 4.77 -12.09
N SER A 314 27.54 6.00 -12.50
CA SER A 314 28.48 6.86 -13.19
C SER A 314 28.39 8.27 -12.63
N TYR A 315 29.37 8.69 -11.83
CA TYR A 315 29.65 10.12 -11.66
C TYR A 315 30.14 10.68 -13.00
N GLU A 316 29.26 10.73 -14.00
CA GLU A 316 29.46 11.57 -15.16
C GLU A 316 29.53 12.98 -14.62
N SER A 317 30.72 13.57 -14.70
CA SER A 317 30.95 14.94 -14.25
C SER A 317 29.87 15.92 -14.76
N GLU A 318 29.28 15.63 -15.92
CA GLU A 318 28.16 16.39 -16.50
C GLU A 318 26.87 16.38 -15.67
N SER A 319 26.42 15.26 -15.12
CA SER A 319 25.18 15.20 -14.31
C SER A 319 25.35 16.01 -13.01
N THR A 320 26.53 15.90 -12.39
CA THR A 320 26.89 16.66 -11.20
C THR A 320 26.98 18.16 -11.50
N PHE A 321 27.61 18.56 -12.62
CA PHE A 321 27.67 19.96 -13.02
C PHE A 321 26.31 20.53 -13.39
N ARG A 322 25.41 19.72 -13.96
CA ARG A 322 24.03 20.12 -14.26
C ARG A 322 23.22 20.34 -12.98
N ALA A 323 23.28 19.41 -12.03
CA ALA A 323 22.66 19.56 -10.72
C ALA A 323 23.14 20.86 -10.04
N LEU A 324 24.46 21.10 -10.06
CA LEU A 324 25.08 22.29 -9.48
C LEU A 324 24.64 23.59 -10.20
N HIS A 325 24.49 23.56 -11.53
CA HIS A 325 23.94 24.69 -12.29
C HIS A 325 22.50 25.01 -11.87
N ILE A 326 21.61 24.01 -11.82
CA ILE A 326 20.20 24.17 -11.44
C ILE A 326 20.07 24.80 -10.04
N LEU A 327 20.82 24.28 -9.08
CA LEU A 327 20.83 24.79 -7.70
C LEU A 327 21.40 26.19 -7.61
N SER A 328 22.43 26.50 -8.39
CA SER A 328 23.02 27.83 -8.43
C SER A 328 22.02 28.87 -8.97
N CYS A 329 21.17 28.52 -9.93
CA CYS A 329 20.07 29.38 -10.40
C CYS A 329 19.07 29.65 -9.26
N LEU A 330 18.68 28.62 -8.52
CA LEU A 330 17.78 28.78 -7.37
C LEU A 330 18.39 29.70 -6.31
N GLY A 331 19.61 29.43 -5.87
CA GLY A 331 20.29 30.18 -4.81
C GLY A 331 20.56 31.63 -5.20
N SER A 332 21.01 31.88 -6.44
CA SER A 332 21.33 33.24 -6.93
C SER A 332 20.10 34.09 -7.24
N GLY A 333 18.91 33.50 -7.34
CA GLY A 333 17.67 34.20 -7.71
C GLY A 333 17.61 34.65 -9.16
N VAL A 334 18.46 34.10 -10.02
CA VAL A 334 18.46 34.37 -11.46
C VAL A 334 17.46 33.43 -12.14
N SER A 335 16.77 33.92 -13.18
CA SER A 335 15.91 33.11 -14.03
C SER A 335 16.67 31.89 -14.55
N TYR A 336 16.06 30.71 -14.47
CA TYR A 336 16.66 29.49 -15.01
C TYR A 336 17.00 29.64 -16.50
N THR A 337 18.22 29.22 -16.85
CA THR A 337 18.66 29.06 -18.24
C THR A 337 18.98 27.60 -18.50
N GLN A 338 18.81 27.13 -19.73
CA GLN A 338 19.21 25.77 -20.10
C GLN A 338 20.71 25.57 -19.84
N TYR A 339 21.07 24.34 -19.48
CA TYR A 339 22.44 23.99 -19.12
C TYR A 339 23.40 24.21 -20.30
N ASN A 340 24.30 25.18 -20.15
CA ASN A 340 25.30 25.55 -21.17
C ASN A 340 26.74 25.24 -20.72
N GLY A 341 26.92 24.42 -19.68
CA GLY A 341 28.23 24.06 -19.11
C GLY A 341 28.37 24.43 -17.62
N ARG A 342 29.61 24.35 -17.12
CA ARG A 342 29.92 24.60 -15.70
C ARG A 342 29.56 26.04 -15.31
N PRO A 343 28.83 26.24 -14.20
CA PRO A 343 28.43 27.58 -13.78
C PRO A 343 29.64 28.42 -13.35
N PRO A 344 29.63 29.74 -13.64
CA PRO A 344 30.71 30.64 -13.26
C PRO A 344 30.86 30.76 -11.74
N SER A 345 32.09 30.93 -11.26
CA SER A 345 32.41 31.04 -9.83
C SER A 345 31.66 32.19 -9.13
N THR A 346 31.38 33.28 -9.84
CA THR A 346 30.61 34.42 -9.33
C THR A 346 29.14 34.06 -9.03
N GLN A 347 28.54 33.17 -9.84
CA GLN A 347 27.19 32.68 -9.62
C GLN A 347 27.14 31.73 -8.42
N LEU A 348 28.18 30.91 -8.23
CA LEU A 348 28.29 30.04 -7.05
C LEU A 348 28.38 30.85 -5.75
N LEU A 349 29.24 31.87 -5.71
CA LEU A 349 29.35 32.75 -4.54
C LEU A 349 28.03 33.47 -4.23
N ARG A 350 27.36 33.96 -5.28
CA ARG A 350 26.02 34.57 -5.13
C ARG A 350 24.99 33.55 -4.63
N ALA A 351 25.05 32.31 -5.10
CA ALA A 351 24.16 31.25 -4.66
C ALA A 351 24.38 30.89 -3.18
N HIS A 352 25.63 30.79 -2.72
CA HIS A 352 25.93 30.60 -1.29
C HIS A 352 25.31 31.69 -0.41
N GLN A 353 25.45 32.96 -0.81
CA GLN A 353 24.85 34.07 -0.07
C GLN A 353 23.32 34.05 -0.14
N GLY A 354 22.75 33.82 -1.32
CA GLY A 354 21.30 33.80 -1.50
C GLY A 354 20.61 32.65 -0.78
N PHE A 355 21.22 31.47 -0.70
CA PHE A 355 20.71 30.37 0.13
C PHE A 355 20.72 30.73 1.61
N LYS A 356 21.81 31.34 2.12
CA LYS A 356 21.87 31.81 3.52
C LYS A 356 20.77 32.84 3.82
N ASP A 357 20.56 33.80 2.93
CA ASP A 357 19.53 34.83 3.10
C ASP A 357 18.12 34.24 3.10
N ARG A 358 17.84 33.28 2.21
CA ARG A 358 16.55 32.59 2.14
C ARG A 358 16.30 31.70 3.36
N ILE A 359 17.32 30.97 3.84
CA ILE A 359 17.21 30.17 5.07
C ILE A 359 16.93 31.09 6.28
N ASN A 360 17.57 32.26 6.35
CA ASN A 360 17.31 33.23 7.41
C ASN A 360 15.87 33.77 7.36
N LYS A 361 15.32 34.02 6.17
CA LYS A 361 13.89 34.38 6.01
C LYS A 361 12.97 33.24 6.45
N LEU A 362 13.28 32.00 6.07
CA LEU A 362 12.51 30.82 6.48
C LEU A 362 12.53 30.61 7.99
N ARG A 363 13.64 30.89 8.66
CA ARG A 363 13.74 30.79 10.13
C ARG A 363 12.64 31.58 10.84
N LEU A 364 12.32 32.77 10.34
CA LEU A 364 11.24 33.61 10.88
C LEU A 364 9.85 33.01 10.60
N SER A 365 9.66 32.35 9.46
CA SER A 365 8.40 31.67 9.10
C SER A 365 8.16 30.42 9.94
N TRP A 366 9.22 29.62 10.14
CA TRP A 366 9.15 28.40 10.95
C TRP A 366 8.89 28.70 12.43
N GLN A 367 9.40 29.83 12.94
CA GLN A 367 9.04 30.34 14.26
C GLN A 367 7.55 30.73 14.36
N LYS A 368 6.95 31.16 13.24
CA LYS A 368 5.51 31.45 13.11
C LYS A 368 4.66 30.22 12.76
N ASN A 369 5.25 29.03 12.78
CA ASN A 369 4.57 27.73 12.70
C ASN A 369 4.06 27.32 11.30
N VAL A 370 4.49 27.98 10.22
CA VAL A 370 4.12 27.60 8.85
C VAL A 370 5.28 26.82 8.23
N ILE A 371 5.09 25.50 8.08
CA ILE A 371 6.07 24.59 7.45
C ILE A 371 5.43 24.02 6.19
N ASP A 372 5.91 24.51 5.05
CA ASP A 372 5.42 24.11 3.74
C ASP A 372 6.40 23.16 3.05
N ASP A 373 5.90 22.34 2.13
CA ASP A 373 6.72 21.41 1.33
C ASP A 373 7.80 22.14 0.52
N SER A 374 7.51 23.37 0.08
CA SER A 374 8.47 24.25 -0.59
C SER A 374 9.62 24.70 0.31
N SER A 375 9.35 24.91 1.60
CA SER A 375 10.36 25.34 2.58
C SER A 375 11.35 24.22 2.90
N ILE A 376 10.87 22.97 2.99
CA ILE A 376 11.72 21.78 3.11
C ILE A 376 12.56 21.62 1.85
N ALA A 377 11.93 21.71 0.68
CA ALA A 377 12.62 21.53 -0.59
C ALA A 377 13.74 22.55 -0.78
N LEU A 378 13.54 23.80 -0.33
CA LEU A 378 14.58 24.82 -0.35
C LEU A 378 15.78 24.46 0.54
N ILE A 379 15.52 23.90 1.73
CA ILE A 379 16.57 23.48 2.66
C ILE A 379 17.32 22.26 2.12
N CYS A 380 16.62 21.26 1.56
CA CYS A 380 17.24 20.12 0.90
C CYS A 380 18.09 20.56 -0.30
N SER A 381 17.58 21.47 -1.14
CA SER A 381 18.33 22.05 -2.26
C SER A 381 19.57 22.81 -1.79
N ALA A 382 19.48 23.57 -0.69
CA ALA A 382 20.64 24.26 -0.11
C ALA A 382 21.67 23.28 0.45
N ALA A 383 21.22 22.21 1.12
CA ALA A 383 22.09 21.17 1.66
C ALA A 383 22.83 20.43 0.54
N LEU A 384 22.13 20.07 -0.53
CA LEU A 384 22.72 19.42 -1.71
C LEU A 384 23.68 20.35 -2.45
N PHE A 385 23.37 21.65 -2.53
CA PHE A 385 24.30 22.62 -3.10
C PHE A 385 25.61 22.71 -2.30
N GLU A 386 25.53 22.77 -0.96
CA GLU A 386 26.71 22.78 -0.10
C GLU A 386 27.46 21.43 -0.14
N GLU A 387 26.76 20.31 -0.31
CA GLU A 387 27.36 18.98 -0.54
C GLU A 387 28.31 18.99 -1.75
N LEU A 388 27.82 19.52 -2.87
CA LEU A 388 28.55 19.50 -4.15
C LEU A 388 29.67 20.54 -4.23
N THR A 389 29.63 21.59 -3.41
CA THR A 389 30.58 22.72 -3.47
C THR A 389 31.60 22.72 -2.34
N SER A 390 31.11 22.60 -1.10
CA SER A 390 31.87 22.72 0.14
C SER A 390 32.14 21.37 0.81
N GLY A 391 31.53 20.29 0.30
CA GLY A 391 31.63 18.92 0.82
C GLY A 391 30.46 18.54 1.74
N TRP A 392 30.32 17.23 1.98
CA TRP A 392 29.18 16.66 2.69
C TRP A 392 28.98 17.20 4.11
N VAL A 393 30.06 17.53 4.83
CA VAL A 393 29.99 18.08 6.20
C VAL A 393 29.21 19.40 6.24
N ALA A 394 29.37 20.23 5.22
CA ALA A 394 28.67 21.53 5.13
C ALA A 394 27.18 21.34 4.88
N GLY A 395 26.79 20.45 3.95
CA GLY A 395 25.37 20.16 3.69
C GLY A 395 24.67 19.50 4.88
N VAL A 396 25.33 18.55 5.57
CA VAL A 396 24.82 17.94 6.81
C VAL A 396 24.62 18.99 7.89
N LYS A 397 25.53 19.97 7.99
CA LYS A 397 25.40 21.09 8.94
C LYS A 397 24.15 21.93 8.65
N VAL A 398 23.89 22.28 7.38
CA VAL A 398 22.68 23.03 6.98
C VAL A 398 21.41 22.30 7.43
N LEU A 399 21.34 20.98 7.23
CA LEU A 399 20.20 20.16 7.66
C LEU A 399 20.07 20.10 9.19
N SER A 400 21.19 19.91 9.90
CA SER A 400 21.18 19.86 11.36
C SER A 400 20.79 21.21 11.98
N ASP A 401 21.27 22.32 11.40
CA ASP A 401 20.93 23.66 11.82
C ASP A 401 19.44 23.89 11.59
N ALA A 402 18.89 23.53 10.42
CA ALA A 402 17.45 23.62 10.15
C ALA A 402 16.61 22.80 11.13
N LEU A 403 16.97 21.55 11.39
CA LEU A 403 16.27 20.71 12.38
C LEU A 403 16.37 21.29 13.79
N SER A 404 17.44 22.00 14.14
CA SER A 404 17.57 22.68 15.45
C SER A 404 16.65 23.90 15.60
N MET A 405 16.19 24.50 14.50
CA MET A 405 15.29 25.67 14.53
C MET A 405 13.88 25.34 15.01
N VAL A 406 13.51 24.05 15.06
CA VAL A 406 12.14 23.60 15.35
C VAL A 406 12.06 22.88 16.69
N LEU A 407 10.97 23.15 17.42
CA LEU A 407 10.70 22.52 18.72
C LEU A 407 10.55 20.99 18.60
N PRO A 408 11.06 20.20 19.56
CA PRO A 408 11.04 18.73 19.51
C PRO A 408 9.63 18.13 19.35
N GLU A 409 8.62 18.68 20.02
CA GLU A 409 7.24 18.19 19.95
C GLU A 409 6.67 18.28 18.53
N ARG A 410 7.05 19.30 17.77
CA ARG A 410 6.57 19.50 16.40
C ARG A 410 7.27 18.61 15.39
N LYS A 411 8.54 18.27 15.65
CA LYS A 411 9.24 17.24 14.89
C LYS A 411 8.38 15.98 14.88
N SER A 412 7.93 15.54 16.05
CA SER A 412 7.17 14.29 16.17
C SER A 412 5.81 14.26 15.46
N ARG A 413 5.23 15.40 15.06
CA ARG A 413 3.86 15.46 14.49
C ARG A 413 3.81 15.81 13.00
N SER A 414 4.84 16.46 12.47
CA SER A 414 4.83 16.98 11.10
C SER A 414 5.56 16.02 10.16
N TYR A 415 4.86 15.61 9.08
CA TYR A 415 5.45 14.77 8.03
C TYR A 415 6.54 15.52 7.26
N GLN A 416 6.43 16.85 7.16
CA GLN A 416 7.41 17.71 6.53
C GLN A 416 8.79 17.60 7.18
N LEU A 417 8.82 17.59 8.52
CA LEU A 417 10.06 17.45 9.28
C LEU A 417 10.60 16.03 9.25
N GLU A 418 9.72 15.04 9.16
CA GLU A 418 10.11 13.65 8.96
C GLU A 418 10.80 13.46 7.60
N LEU A 419 10.26 14.07 6.53
CA LEU A 419 10.89 14.08 5.20
C LEU A 419 12.28 14.74 5.22
N LEU A 420 12.42 15.86 5.92
CA LEU A 420 13.71 16.53 6.10
C LEU A 420 14.71 15.64 6.86
N TYR A 421 14.22 14.92 7.86
CA TYR A 421 15.04 14.01 8.65
C TYR A 421 15.51 12.80 7.83
N ASN A 422 14.60 12.21 7.05
CA ASN A 422 14.91 11.14 6.09
C ASN A 422 15.96 11.60 5.09
N TYR A 423 15.81 12.81 4.55
CA TYR A 423 16.81 13.40 3.65
C TYR A 423 18.20 13.54 4.31
N HIS A 424 18.25 13.98 5.57
CA HIS A 424 19.49 14.05 6.35
C HIS A 424 20.17 12.68 6.50
N VAL A 425 19.39 11.64 6.77
CA VAL A 425 19.92 10.27 6.88
C VAL A 425 20.39 9.73 5.53
N ARG A 426 19.63 9.94 4.44
CA ARG A 426 20.07 9.56 3.08
C ARG A 426 21.39 10.19 2.69
N MET A 427 21.53 11.50 2.92
CA MET A 427 22.75 12.23 2.62
C MET A 427 23.95 11.63 3.38
N LEU A 428 23.75 11.33 4.65
CA LEU A 428 24.72 10.70 5.52
C LEU A 428 25.08 9.26 5.05
N GLN A 429 24.12 8.49 4.54
CA GLN A 429 24.35 7.15 3.98
C GLN A 429 25.15 7.17 2.68
N ARG A 430 24.95 8.16 1.80
CA ARG A 430 25.73 8.29 0.55
C ARG A 430 27.23 8.40 0.84
N HIS A 431 27.59 9.08 1.92
CA HIS A 431 28.97 9.31 2.34
C HIS A 431 29.43 8.36 3.46
N HIS A 432 28.85 7.16 3.56
CA HIS A 432 29.13 6.23 4.66
C HIS A 432 30.60 5.78 4.78
N GLN A 433 31.37 5.84 3.69
CA GLN A 433 32.80 5.50 3.69
C GLN A 433 33.65 6.58 4.39
N GLU A 434 33.23 7.85 4.31
CA GLU A 434 33.96 9.00 4.87
C GLU A 434 33.40 9.45 6.22
N ALA A 435 32.11 9.21 6.46
CA ALA A 435 31.45 9.54 7.71
C ALA A 435 31.84 8.55 8.81
N LYS A 436 32.25 9.06 9.98
CA LYS A 436 32.42 8.20 11.17
C LYS A 436 31.08 7.53 11.49
N LEU A 437 31.03 6.20 11.38
CA LEU A 437 29.84 5.39 11.57
C LEU A 437 29.09 5.68 12.88
N SER A 438 29.81 5.99 13.95
CA SER A 438 29.21 6.37 15.23
C SER A 438 28.28 7.57 15.11
N LYS A 439 28.59 8.54 14.24
CA LYS A 439 27.72 9.69 13.97
C LYS A 439 26.48 9.28 13.17
N LEU A 440 26.63 8.41 12.18
CA LEU A 440 25.50 7.87 11.40
C LEU A 440 24.53 7.14 12.32
N LEU A 441 25.04 6.23 13.14
CA LEU A 441 24.23 5.45 14.07
C LEU A 441 23.59 6.34 15.14
N GLN A 442 24.30 7.36 15.64
CA GLN A 442 23.73 8.35 16.57
C GLN A 442 22.59 9.15 15.93
N SER A 443 22.75 9.60 14.68
CA SER A 443 21.68 10.27 13.95
C SER A 443 20.50 9.33 13.75
N VAL A 444 20.70 8.11 13.22
CA VAL A 444 19.59 7.17 13.00
C VAL A 444 18.87 6.81 14.30
N THR A 445 19.61 6.56 15.40
CA THR A 445 19.00 6.25 16.71
C THR A 445 18.26 7.45 17.31
N ALA A 446 18.79 8.67 17.17
CA ALA A 446 18.07 9.89 17.55
C ALA A 446 16.79 10.08 16.71
N GLY A 447 16.86 9.76 15.42
CA GLY A 447 15.72 9.76 14.51
C GLY A 447 14.63 8.80 14.96
N LEU A 448 15.01 7.57 15.30
CA LEU A 448 14.08 6.54 15.80
C LEU A 448 13.47 6.88 17.16
N GLN A 449 14.13 7.70 17.98
CA GLN A 449 13.51 8.23 19.20
C GLN A 449 12.40 9.25 18.89
N ILE A 450 12.53 10.01 17.81
CA ILE A 450 11.55 11.01 17.37
C ILE A 450 10.45 10.36 16.51
N TYR A 451 10.81 9.41 15.64
CA TYR A 451 9.94 8.71 14.68
C TYR A 451 10.12 7.17 14.78
N PRO A 452 9.49 6.53 15.78
CA PRO A 452 9.70 5.10 16.05
C PRO A 452 9.07 4.16 15.01
N CYS A 453 8.21 4.67 14.13
CA CYS A 453 7.48 3.88 13.13
C CYS A 453 7.96 4.13 11.69
N ASN A 454 9.11 4.78 11.50
CA ASN A 454 9.58 5.18 10.18
C ASN A 454 10.38 4.06 9.47
N PRO A 455 9.86 3.50 8.35
CA PRO A 455 10.50 2.38 7.66
C PRO A 455 11.83 2.76 7.00
N GLU A 456 12.01 4.01 6.57
CA GLU A 456 13.24 4.45 5.91
C GLU A 456 14.43 4.48 6.89
N LEU A 457 14.17 4.89 8.14
CA LEU A 457 15.17 4.87 9.20
C LEU A 457 15.54 3.44 9.60
N PHE A 458 14.58 2.51 9.62
CA PHE A 458 14.86 1.10 9.87
C PHE A 458 15.64 0.44 8.72
N SER A 459 15.28 0.72 7.46
CA SER A 459 16.08 0.31 6.28
C SER A 459 17.53 0.75 6.45
N SER A 460 17.71 2.04 6.75
CA SER A 460 19.03 2.64 6.96
C SER A 460 19.80 1.99 8.11
N LEU A 461 19.12 1.71 9.22
CA LEU A 461 19.71 1.05 10.38
C LEU A 461 20.16 -0.38 10.04
N VAL A 462 19.33 -1.13 9.32
CA VAL A 462 19.60 -2.51 8.93
C VAL A 462 20.72 -2.56 7.89
N GLU A 463 20.74 -1.67 6.90
CA GLU A 463 21.84 -1.53 5.93
C GLU A 463 23.19 -1.26 6.63
N LEU A 464 23.23 -0.27 7.53
CA LEU A 464 24.44 0.05 8.32
C LEU A 464 24.90 -1.12 9.19
N SER A 465 23.96 -1.97 9.63
CA SER A 465 24.28 -3.13 10.43
C SER A 465 24.91 -4.27 9.63
N HIS A 466 24.45 -4.51 8.39
CA HIS A 466 25.00 -5.52 7.51
C HIS A 466 26.43 -5.18 7.11
N LEU A 467 26.69 -3.90 6.85
CA LEU A 467 27.99 -3.46 6.36
C LEU A 467 29.06 -3.41 7.47
N TYR A 468 28.72 -3.02 8.70
CA TYR A 468 29.76 -2.56 9.63
C TYR A 468 29.52 -2.78 11.14
N THR A 469 28.32 -3.17 11.61
CA THR A 469 28.01 -3.21 13.05
C THR A 469 27.95 -4.62 13.63
N VAL A 470 28.38 -4.80 14.88
CA VAL A 470 28.18 -6.05 15.64
C VAL A 470 26.66 -6.29 15.83
N PRO A 471 26.12 -7.45 15.42
CA PRO A 471 24.67 -7.74 15.47
C PRO A 471 24.01 -7.50 16.84
N HIS A 472 24.75 -7.70 17.92
CA HIS A 472 24.29 -7.44 19.28
C HIS A 472 23.85 -5.99 19.52
N ASN A 473 24.56 -5.01 18.96
CA ASN A 473 24.21 -3.60 19.17
C ASN A 473 22.89 -3.25 18.47
N LEU A 474 22.67 -3.79 17.26
CA LEU A 474 21.40 -3.61 16.55
C LEU A 474 20.25 -4.27 17.30
N ARG A 475 20.43 -5.51 17.77
CA ARG A 475 19.42 -6.22 18.58
C ARG A 475 19.02 -5.40 19.80
N ARG A 476 20.00 -4.81 20.52
CA ARG A 476 19.72 -3.94 21.67
C ARG A 476 18.92 -2.70 21.28
N ILE A 477 19.28 -2.03 20.18
CA ILE A 477 18.55 -0.85 19.70
C ILE A 477 17.10 -1.22 19.35
N LEU A 478 16.88 -2.33 18.63
CA LEU A 478 15.54 -2.80 18.28
C LEU A 478 14.74 -3.24 19.51
N ASP A 479 15.37 -3.91 20.47
CA ASP A 479 14.75 -4.28 21.75
C ASP A 479 14.39 -3.03 22.59
N GLU A 480 15.17 -1.96 22.54
CA GLU A 480 14.86 -0.69 23.22
C GLU A 480 13.70 0.05 22.54
N VAL A 481 13.68 0.11 21.21
CA VAL A 481 12.61 0.78 20.45
C VAL A 481 11.29 0.03 20.59
N SER A 482 11.30 -1.30 20.47
CA SER A 482 10.10 -2.14 20.64
C SER A 482 9.47 -2.02 22.03
N LYS A 483 10.29 -1.88 23.09
CA LYS A 483 9.80 -1.65 24.46
C LYS A 483 9.18 -0.27 24.65
N LYS A 484 9.73 0.77 24.02
CA LYS A 484 9.23 2.15 24.17
C LYS A 484 7.91 2.34 23.42
N LYS A 485 7.87 1.94 22.15
CA LYS A 485 6.71 2.07 21.27
C LYS A 485 6.64 0.85 20.33
N PRO A 486 5.85 -0.17 20.71
CA PRO A 486 5.68 -1.36 19.89
C PRO A 486 4.92 -1.01 18.62
N SER A 487 5.44 -1.41 17.46
CA SER A 487 4.77 -1.24 16.17
C SER A 487 5.07 -2.44 15.27
N ALA A 488 4.15 -2.78 14.38
CA ALA A 488 4.35 -3.90 13.45
C ALA A 488 5.59 -3.67 12.57
N ILE A 489 5.86 -2.42 12.17
CA ILE A 489 7.05 -2.05 11.38
C ILE A 489 8.34 -2.43 12.11
N VAL A 490 8.48 -2.08 13.40
CA VAL A 490 9.69 -2.42 14.18
C VAL A 490 9.93 -3.92 14.18
N TRP A 491 8.88 -4.70 14.41
CA TRP A 491 8.99 -6.17 14.45
C TRP A 491 9.27 -6.75 13.06
N LEU A 492 8.67 -6.24 12.00
CA LEU A 492 8.93 -6.67 10.62
C LEU A 492 10.40 -6.43 10.23
N PHE A 493 10.99 -5.29 10.60
CA PHE A 493 12.41 -5.02 10.35
C PHE A 493 13.34 -5.84 11.26
N ALA A 494 12.93 -6.12 12.51
CA ALA A 494 13.69 -7.01 13.38
C ALA A 494 13.69 -8.46 12.88
N LEU A 495 12.54 -8.93 12.38
CA LEU A 495 12.38 -10.25 11.78
C LEU A 495 13.16 -10.35 10.47
N SER A 496 13.05 -9.36 9.58
CA SER A 496 13.81 -9.37 8.31
C SER A 496 15.32 -9.40 8.55
N PHE A 497 15.81 -8.67 9.56
CA PHE A 497 17.22 -8.72 9.95
C PHE A 497 17.69 -10.08 10.49
N GLU A 498 16.88 -10.76 11.33
CA GLU A 498 17.28 -12.07 11.84
C GLU A 498 17.11 -13.17 10.77
N LEU A 499 16.12 -13.04 9.88
CA LEU A 499 15.92 -13.95 8.74
C LEU A 499 17.02 -13.81 7.68
N SER A 500 17.50 -12.59 7.40
CA SER A 500 18.58 -12.36 6.43
C SER A 500 19.92 -12.93 6.91
N ARG A 501 20.13 -13.03 8.22
CA ARG A 501 21.36 -13.52 8.84
C ARG A 501 21.33 -15.01 9.22
N GLY A 502 20.21 -15.70 9.01
CA GLY A 502 20.05 -17.10 9.44
C GLY A 502 20.02 -17.25 10.96
N GLY A 503 19.28 -16.40 11.66
CA GLY A 503 19.09 -16.49 13.11
C GLY A 503 18.54 -17.86 13.53
N SER A 504 18.86 -18.31 14.75
CA SER A 504 18.36 -19.58 15.28
C SER A 504 16.83 -19.61 15.33
N PRO A 505 16.16 -20.75 15.08
CA PRO A 505 14.69 -20.84 15.07
C PRO A 505 14.08 -20.41 16.40
N HIS A 506 14.71 -20.75 17.54
CA HIS A 506 14.27 -20.29 18.86
C HIS A 506 14.22 -18.76 19.00
N ARG A 507 15.15 -18.05 18.37
CA ARG A 507 15.20 -16.58 18.39
C ARG A 507 14.08 -16.01 17.53
N ILE A 508 13.86 -16.57 16.35
CA ILE A 508 12.81 -16.12 15.42
C ILE A 508 11.42 -16.36 16.04
N HIS A 509 11.17 -17.56 16.58
CA HIS A 509 9.95 -17.84 17.37
C HIS A 509 9.82 -16.89 18.55
N GLY A 510 10.89 -16.65 19.30
CA GLY A 510 10.89 -15.71 20.42
C GLY A 510 10.56 -14.27 20.02
N LEU A 511 10.89 -13.85 18.80
CA LEU A 511 10.51 -12.54 18.27
C LEU A 511 9.04 -12.49 17.86
N PHE A 512 8.54 -13.52 17.17
CA PHE A 512 7.11 -13.63 16.83
C PHE A 512 6.23 -13.65 18.08
N GLU A 513 6.53 -14.52 19.05
CA GLU A 513 5.75 -14.60 20.29
C GLU A 513 5.83 -13.30 21.11
N ARG A 514 6.98 -12.60 21.12
CA ARG A 514 7.07 -11.28 21.77
C ARG A 514 6.29 -10.20 21.05
N ALA A 515 6.24 -10.24 19.72
CA ALA A 515 5.44 -9.30 18.93
C ALA A 515 3.95 -9.51 19.18
N LEU A 516 3.50 -10.78 19.17
CA LEU A 516 2.10 -11.17 19.29
C LEU A 516 1.58 -11.20 20.74
N ALA A 517 2.47 -11.24 21.74
CA ALA A 517 2.10 -11.06 23.15
C ALA A 517 1.63 -9.63 23.47
N ASN A 518 1.78 -8.69 22.54
CA ASN A 518 1.28 -7.34 22.70
C ASN A 518 -0.16 -7.24 22.17
N ASP A 519 -1.10 -6.82 23.03
CA ASP A 519 -2.53 -6.73 22.72
C ASP A 519 -2.83 -5.93 21.43
N LEU A 520 -2.06 -4.87 21.14
CA LEU A 520 -2.26 -4.04 19.94
C LEU A 520 -1.79 -4.72 18.66
N LEU A 521 -0.75 -5.55 18.74
CA LEU A 521 -0.15 -6.22 17.58
C LEU A 521 -0.74 -7.59 17.34
N HIS A 522 -1.41 -8.15 18.35
CA HIS A 522 -2.15 -9.39 18.26
C HIS A 522 -3.21 -9.34 17.14
N SER A 523 -3.78 -8.18 16.84
CA SER A 523 -4.72 -7.98 15.73
C SER A 523 -4.06 -7.75 14.36
N SER A 524 -2.73 -7.80 14.26
CA SER A 524 -2.02 -7.55 12.98
C SER A 524 -1.97 -8.80 12.12
N VAL A 525 -2.75 -8.80 11.04
CA VAL A 525 -2.82 -9.91 10.07
C VAL A 525 -1.46 -10.18 9.43
N VAL A 526 -0.72 -9.14 9.02
CA VAL A 526 0.61 -9.30 8.40
C VAL A 526 1.55 -10.12 9.28
N LEU A 527 1.62 -9.85 10.59
CA LEU A 527 2.53 -10.56 11.50
C LEU A 527 2.18 -12.05 11.62
N TRP A 528 0.89 -12.38 11.70
CA TRP A 528 0.44 -13.77 11.71
C TRP A 528 0.75 -14.49 10.41
N ARG A 529 0.47 -13.87 9.26
CA ARG A 529 0.79 -14.43 7.94
C ARG A 529 2.31 -14.64 7.77
N CYS A 530 3.14 -13.71 8.26
CA CYS A 530 4.60 -13.88 8.29
C CYS A 530 5.01 -15.10 9.12
N TYR A 531 4.37 -15.32 10.27
CA TYR A 531 4.71 -16.42 11.15
C TYR A 531 4.31 -17.78 10.53
N ILE A 532 3.10 -17.86 9.95
CA ILE A 532 2.64 -19.05 9.22
C ILE A 532 3.59 -19.36 8.06
N ALA A 533 3.93 -18.36 7.24
CA ALA A 533 4.85 -18.53 6.11
C ALA A 533 6.24 -19.01 6.55
N TYR A 534 6.77 -18.49 7.66
CA TYR A 534 8.05 -18.93 8.21
C TYR A 534 8.02 -20.40 8.65
N GLU A 535 6.96 -20.86 9.30
CA GLU A 535 6.87 -22.25 9.78
C GLU A 535 6.67 -23.25 8.64
N ILE A 536 6.00 -22.83 7.56
CA ILE A 536 5.89 -23.60 6.32
C ILE A 536 7.27 -23.73 5.66
N ASP A 537 8.03 -22.63 5.53
CA ASP A 537 9.39 -22.64 4.95
C ASP A 537 10.36 -23.46 5.80
N ALA A 538 10.24 -23.41 7.12
CA ALA A 538 11.01 -24.23 8.05
C ALA A 538 10.60 -25.73 8.03
N GLY A 539 9.55 -26.11 7.29
CA GLY A 539 9.03 -27.47 7.20
C GLY A 539 8.22 -27.93 8.42
N ASN A 540 7.92 -27.06 9.37
CA ASN A 540 7.16 -27.37 10.57
C ASN A 540 5.66 -27.13 10.36
N LEU A 541 5.05 -28.02 9.59
CA LEU A 541 3.63 -27.97 9.23
C LEU A 541 2.69 -28.06 10.44
N SER A 542 3.06 -28.82 11.48
CA SER A 542 2.28 -28.91 12.72
C SER A 542 2.27 -27.59 13.51
N GLY A 543 3.40 -26.88 13.52
CA GLY A 543 3.53 -25.55 14.09
C GLY A 543 2.69 -24.54 13.31
N ALA A 544 2.82 -24.54 11.99
CA ALA A 544 2.05 -23.68 11.10
C ALA A 544 0.53 -23.83 11.32
N ARG A 545 0.04 -25.08 11.43
CA ARG A 545 -1.35 -25.38 11.79
C ARG A 545 -1.77 -24.76 13.13
N ARG A 546 -0.98 -24.95 14.19
CA ARG A 546 -1.29 -24.40 15.52
C ARG A 546 -1.35 -22.86 15.48
N ILE A 547 -0.44 -22.24 14.74
CA ILE A 547 -0.36 -20.78 14.62
C ILE A 547 -1.52 -20.25 13.79
N PHE A 548 -1.93 -20.94 12.73
CA PHE A 548 -3.10 -20.62 11.93
C PHE A 548 -4.37 -20.55 12.77
N PHE A 549 -4.66 -21.57 13.59
CA PHE A 549 -5.84 -21.54 14.46
C PHE A 549 -5.78 -20.41 15.50
N ARG A 550 -4.59 -20.06 16.01
CA ARG A 550 -4.43 -18.87 16.87
C ARG A 550 -4.70 -17.58 16.09
N ALA A 551 -4.23 -17.50 14.85
CA ALA A 551 -4.35 -16.32 14.01
C ALA A 551 -5.81 -16.02 13.64
N ILE A 552 -6.61 -17.02 13.27
CA ILE A 552 -8.04 -16.81 12.93
C ILE A 552 -8.87 -16.38 14.14
N HIS A 553 -8.52 -16.83 15.35
CA HIS A 553 -9.14 -16.34 16.58
C HIS A 553 -8.73 -14.90 16.90
N ALA A 554 -7.50 -14.51 16.57
CA ALA A 554 -6.98 -13.17 16.78
C ALA A 554 -7.54 -12.15 15.77
N CYS A 555 -7.69 -12.56 14.51
CA CYS A 555 -8.09 -11.73 13.38
C CYS A 555 -9.26 -12.36 12.60
N PRO A 556 -10.45 -12.48 13.21
CA PRO A 556 -11.59 -13.17 12.57
C PRO A 556 -12.10 -12.44 11.32
N TRP A 557 -11.89 -11.12 11.24
CA TRP A 557 -12.36 -10.26 10.14
C TRP A 557 -11.57 -10.42 8.84
N SER A 558 -10.37 -11.01 8.87
CA SER A 558 -9.49 -11.03 7.70
C SER A 558 -9.73 -12.25 6.82
N LYS A 559 -10.60 -12.11 5.82
CA LYS A 559 -10.91 -13.19 4.86
C LYS A 559 -9.67 -13.77 4.20
N LEU A 560 -8.68 -12.94 3.87
CA LEU A 560 -7.42 -13.37 3.26
C LEU A 560 -6.64 -14.34 4.18
N LEU A 561 -6.68 -14.12 5.49
CA LEU A 561 -6.06 -15.02 6.47
C LEU A 561 -6.77 -16.38 6.51
N TRP A 562 -8.09 -16.42 6.41
CA TRP A 562 -8.85 -17.68 6.34
C TRP A 562 -8.51 -18.46 5.07
N LEU A 563 -8.48 -17.78 3.91
CA LEU A 563 -8.15 -18.37 2.61
C LEU A 563 -6.72 -18.92 2.56
N ASP A 564 -5.75 -18.31 3.26
CA ASP A 564 -4.40 -18.86 3.43
C ASP A 564 -4.43 -20.29 4.03
N GLY A 565 -5.42 -20.62 4.89
CA GLY A 565 -5.58 -21.96 5.45
C GLY A 565 -5.90 -23.01 4.40
N PHE A 566 -6.83 -22.71 3.50
CA PHE A 566 -7.21 -23.58 2.40
C PHE A 566 -6.07 -23.72 1.38
N GLN A 567 -5.42 -22.61 1.01
CA GLN A 567 -4.40 -22.61 -0.05
C GLN A 567 -3.05 -23.16 0.41
N LYS A 568 -2.58 -22.77 1.61
CA LYS A 568 -1.22 -23.05 2.08
C LYS A 568 -1.13 -24.23 3.04
N LEU A 569 -2.23 -24.60 3.71
CA LEU A 569 -2.25 -25.68 4.72
C LEU A 569 -3.10 -26.89 4.31
N SER A 570 -3.54 -26.97 3.04
CA SER A 570 -4.29 -28.12 2.48
C SER A 570 -3.57 -29.47 2.62
N ALA A 571 -2.25 -29.48 2.73
CA ALA A 571 -1.47 -30.70 2.97
C ALA A 571 -1.55 -31.22 4.42
N VAL A 572 -2.04 -30.42 5.36
CA VAL A 572 -2.01 -30.68 6.81
C VAL A 572 -3.41 -30.74 7.42
N LEU A 573 -4.34 -29.96 6.87
CA LEU A 573 -5.73 -29.93 7.28
C LEU A 573 -6.50 -31.06 6.59
N SER A 574 -7.33 -31.76 7.35
CA SER A 574 -8.25 -32.76 6.80
C SER A 574 -9.44 -32.07 6.12
N ALA A 575 -10.10 -32.76 5.19
CA ALA A 575 -11.26 -32.21 4.49
C ALA A 575 -12.41 -31.83 5.43
N LYS A 576 -12.57 -32.56 6.56
CA LYS A 576 -13.54 -32.23 7.60
C LYS A 576 -13.22 -30.90 8.28
N GLU A 577 -11.96 -30.66 8.59
CA GLU A 577 -11.54 -29.40 9.22
C GLU A 577 -11.65 -28.22 8.26
N LEU A 578 -11.54 -28.43 6.94
CA LEU A 578 -11.76 -27.39 5.93
C LEU A 578 -13.26 -27.07 5.78
N MET A 579 -14.13 -28.08 5.88
CA MET A 579 -15.58 -27.91 5.93
C MET A 579 -16.00 -27.13 7.19
N ASP A 580 -15.55 -27.57 8.37
CA ASP A 580 -15.78 -26.88 9.64
C ASP A 580 -15.27 -25.42 9.56
N LEU A 581 -14.13 -25.19 8.89
CA LEU A 581 -13.58 -23.85 8.70
C LEU A 581 -14.50 -22.97 7.86
N GLN A 582 -15.10 -23.49 6.78
CA GLN A 582 -16.07 -22.76 5.97
C GLN A 582 -17.34 -22.42 6.76
N GLU A 583 -17.85 -23.36 7.56
CA GLU A 583 -19.00 -23.11 8.44
C GLU A 583 -18.70 -21.99 9.44
N VAL A 584 -17.54 -22.04 10.09
CA VAL A 584 -17.11 -20.98 11.01
C VAL A 584 -16.93 -19.64 10.29
N MET A 585 -16.49 -19.63 9.03
CA MET A 585 -16.44 -18.39 8.24
C MET A 585 -17.84 -17.79 8.07
N ARG A 586 -18.87 -18.61 7.83
CA ARG A 586 -20.27 -18.17 7.74
C ARG A 586 -20.78 -17.66 9.10
N ASP A 587 -20.49 -18.37 10.19
CA ASP A 587 -20.85 -17.95 11.55
C ASP A 587 -20.20 -16.62 11.97
N LYS A 588 -19.04 -16.30 11.39
CA LYS A 588 -18.34 -15.03 11.58
C LYS A 588 -18.80 -13.93 10.64
N GLU A 589 -19.89 -14.15 9.91
CA GLU A 589 -20.48 -13.20 8.96
C GLU A 589 -19.49 -12.75 7.87
N LEU A 590 -18.52 -13.61 7.52
CA LEU A 590 -17.65 -13.36 6.38
C LEU A 590 -18.44 -13.57 5.09
N ASN A 591 -18.35 -12.61 4.18
CA ASN A 591 -19.03 -12.69 2.90
C ASN A 591 -18.37 -13.75 2.00
N LEU A 592 -19.07 -14.87 1.77
CA LEU A 592 -18.69 -15.94 0.86
C LEU A 592 -19.52 -15.82 -0.43
N ARG A 593 -18.87 -15.87 -1.60
CA ARG A 593 -19.46 -15.67 -2.93
C ARG A 593 -19.41 -16.93 -3.80
N THR A 594 -18.84 -18.01 -3.30
CA THR A 594 -18.73 -19.27 -4.02
C THR A 594 -19.41 -20.35 -3.19
N ASP A 595 -20.37 -21.04 -3.80
CA ASP A 595 -20.87 -22.28 -3.22
C ASP A 595 -19.95 -23.46 -3.56
N ILE A 596 -19.78 -24.37 -2.60
CA ILE A 596 -18.94 -25.56 -2.77
C ILE A 596 -19.54 -26.53 -3.79
N TYR A 597 -20.87 -26.58 -3.89
CA TYR A 597 -21.59 -27.44 -4.84
C TYR A 597 -21.33 -27.05 -6.30
N GLU A 598 -21.18 -25.76 -6.60
CA GLU A 598 -20.79 -25.30 -7.94
C GLU A 598 -19.45 -25.90 -8.38
N ILE A 599 -18.49 -25.99 -7.45
CA ILE A 599 -17.16 -26.54 -7.75
C ILE A 599 -17.22 -28.05 -7.96
N LEU A 600 -18.04 -28.77 -7.18
CA LEU A 600 -18.26 -30.20 -7.35
C LEU A 600 -18.88 -30.53 -8.71
N LEU A 601 -19.89 -29.76 -9.14
CA LEU A 601 -20.51 -29.91 -10.44
C LEU A 601 -19.49 -29.69 -11.57
N GLN A 602 -18.66 -28.64 -11.48
CA GLN A 602 -17.59 -28.40 -12.45
C GLN A 602 -16.57 -29.55 -12.55
N ASP A 603 -16.37 -30.29 -11.46
CA ASP A 603 -15.44 -31.42 -11.41
C ASP A 603 -16.02 -32.68 -12.05
N GLU A 604 -17.31 -32.91 -11.88
CA GLU A 604 -18.06 -33.97 -12.56
C GLU A 604 -18.09 -33.74 -14.08
N PHE A 605 -18.25 -32.49 -14.54
CA PHE A 605 -18.21 -32.15 -15.96
C PHE A 605 -16.83 -32.23 -16.62
N LYS A 606 -15.73 -32.13 -15.85
CA LYS A 606 -14.35 -32.25 -16.38
C LYS A 606 -13.83 -33.69 -16.43
N GLN A 607 -14.48 -34.61 -15.72
CA GLN A 607 -14.13 -36.04 -15.69
C GLN A 607 -14.84 -36.85 -16.78
N ASN A 608 -15.91 -36.32 -17.35
CA ASN A 608 -16.56 -36.80 -18.59
C ASN A 608 -15.95 -36.14 -19.82
#